data_AF-A0A524M5H0-F1
#
_entry.id   AF-A0A524M5H0-F1
#
_cell.length_a   1.000
_cell.length_b   1.000
_cell.length_c   1.000
_cell.angle_alpha   90.00
_cell.angle_beta   90.00
_cell.angle_gamma   90.00
#
_symmetry.space_group_name_H-M   'P 1'
#
loop_
_entity.id
_entity.type
_entity.pdbx_description
1 polymer ?
#
loop_
_entity_poly.entity_id
_entity_poly.type
_entity_poly.pdbx_seq_one_letter_code
_entity_poly.pdbx_strand_id
1 'polypeptide(L)'
;MPIIEKEFVELTQGLDTTGFWAENAQCEKFTTRKPRCALTFSPDDHWIFGFESVPSTLRYYRDKAYRDALHRQVNAVTAEHVGTTFFSEDTWETEPKRIENLFGCEFEYREGGTPWLVPATDDPAEFAAILDEAERTDLGTWALPAGYRDEWATRASAGQEMPALGTGSRGPATIMTSVIDPNDIFLWFYDHPDLMHRFTEILAAKMVDFNRILRSFSGNTEPGWWITDDNCALFSPGLYAEYC
;
A
#
# COMPACT_ATOMS: atom_id res chain seq x y z
N MET A 1 -22.88 -11.13 10.91
CA MET A 1 -22.42 -12.23 11.78
C MET A 1 -21.27 -12.86 11.02
N PRO A 2 -20.05 -12.88 11.58
CA PRO A 2 -18.88 -13.36 10.89
C PRO A 2 -19.11 -14.78 10.37
N ILE A 3 -18.71 -15.03 9.13
CA ILE A 3 -18.85 -16.35 8.51
C ILE A 3 -17.68 -17.20 9.00
N ILE A 4 -17.92 -18.04 10.01
CA ILE A 4 -16.94 -19.00 10.50
C ILE A 4 -17.40 -20.40 10.08
N GLU A 5 -16.57 -21.06 9.27
CA GLU A 5 -16.87 -22.39 8.76
C GLU A 5 -16.66 -23.46 9.83
N LYS A 6 -17.56 -24.45 9.88
CA LYS A 6 -17.48 -25.57 10.83
C LYS A 6 -16.17 -26.36 10.68
N GLU A 7 -15.74 -26.57 9.44
CA GLU A 7 -14.48 -27.26 9.13
C GLU A 7 -13.28 -26.51 9.70
N PHE A 8 -13.25 -25.18 9.59
CA PHE A 8 -12.19 -24.37 10.20
C PHE A 8 -12.13 -24.57 11.72
N VAL A 9 -13.27 -24.56 12.41
CA VAL A 9 -13.31 -24.80 13.87
C VAL A 9 -12.80 -26.20 14.23
N GLU A 10 -13.14 -27.21 13.43
CA GLU A 10 -12.69 -28.59 13.64
C GLU A 10 -11.18 -28.73 13.38
N LEU A 11 -10.66 -28.12 12.31
CA LEU A 11 -9.22 -28.15 11.96
C LEU A 11 -8.36 -27.37 12.95
N THR A 12 -8.91 -26.32 13.55
CA THR A 12 -8.21 -25.48 14.54
C THR A 12 -8.38 -25.95 15.98
N GLN A 13 -9.16 -27.02 16.19
CA GLN A 13 -9.40 -27.56 17.52
C GLN A 13 -8.09 -28.07 18.15
N GLY A 14 -7.66 -27.40 19.22
CA GLY A 14 -6.43 -27.75 19.94
C GLY A 14 -5.15 -27.10 19.41
N LEU A 15 -5.24 -26.15 18.47
CA LEU A 15 -4.10 -25.31 18.11
C LEU A 15 -3.67 -24.43 19.28
N ASP A 16 -2.38 -24.47 19.62
CA ASP A 16 -1.77 -23.54 20.55
C ASP A 16 -1.31 -22.28 19.80
N THR A 17 -2.25 -21.39 19.54
CA THR A 17 -1.98 -20.11 18.85
C THR A 17 -1.03 -19.23 19.66
N THR A 18 -1.09 -19.28 21.00
CA THR A 18 -0.20 -18.51 21.88
C THR A 18 1.24 -18.97 21.74
N GLY A 19 1.49 -20.27 21.84
CA GLY A 19 2.81 -20.86 21.63
C GLY A 19 3.34 -20.61 20.21
N PHE A 20 2.48 -20.73 19.20
CA PHE A 20 2.84 -20.45 17.81
C PHE A 20 3.34 -19.01 17.62
N TRP A 21 2.61 -18.00 18.10
CA TRP A 21 3.00 -16.60 17.94
C TRP A 21 4.22 -16.22 18.80
N ALA A 22 4.35 -16.79 20.00
CA ALA A 22 5.54 -16.62 20.83
C ALA A 22 6.81 -17.16 20.17
N GLU A 23 6.72 -18.27 19.43
CA GLU A 23 7.82 -18.78 18.61
C GLU A 23 8.03 -17.93 17.34
N ASN A 24 6.94 -17.48 16.70
CA ASN A 24 7.01 -16.68 15.47
C ASN A 24 7.77 -15.37 15.68
N ALA A 25 7.52 -14.68 16.80
CA ALA A 25 8.19 -13.43 17.16
C ALA A 25 9.72 -13.59 17.25
N GLN A 26 10.23 -14.81 17.52
CA GLN A 26 11.67 -15.10 17.53
C GLN A 26 12.24 -15.28 16.12
N CYS A 27 11.39 -15.43 15.10
CA CYS A 27 11.76 -15.73 13.72
C CYS A 27 11.79 -14.51 12.80
N GLU A 28 11.15 -13.40 13.19
CA GLU A 28 10.95 -12.19 12.37
C GLU A 28 12.25 -11.46 12.04
N LYS A 29 13.26 -11.58 12.91
CA LYS A 29 14.57 -10.99 12.64
C LYS A 29 15.21 -11.62 11.39
N PHE A 30 15.87 -10.76 10.59
CA PHE A 30 16.65 -11.19 9.43
C PHE A 30 17.96 -11.85 9.88
N THR A 31 17.88 -13.12 10.26
CA THR A 31 18.99 -13.96 10.72
C THR A 31 18.75 -15.42 10.38
N THR A 32 19.82 -16.20 10.26
CA THR A 32 19.76 -17.67 10.15
C THR A 32 19.60 -18.36 11.51
N ARG A 33 19.78 -17.63 12.61
CA ARG A 33 19.62 -18.13 13.99
C ARG A 33 18.17 -18.00 14.45
N LYS A 34 17.28 -18.78 13.84
CA LYS A 34 15.86 -18.83 14.20
C LYS A 34 15.35 -20.27 14.21
N PRO A 35 14.35 -20.58 15.06
CA PRO A 35 13.86 -21.95 15.20
C PRO A 35 13.18 -22.46 13.92
N ARG A 36 12.60 -21.56 13.11
CA ARG A 36 11.97 -21.85 11.82
C ARG A 36 11.89 -20.61 10.94
N CYS A 37 11.30 -20.76 9.75
CA CYS A 37 10.88 -19.61 8.94
C CYS A 37 9.81 -18.80 9.69
N ALA A 38 9.91 -17.48 9.62
CA ALA A 38 8.84 -16.59 10.06
C ALA A 38 7.62 -16.81 9.18
N LEU A 39 6.45 -16.79 9.80
CA LEU A 39 5.18 -16.71 9.11
C LEU A 39 4.63 -15.31 9.32
N THR A 40 4.27 -14.66 8.22
CA THR A 40 3.53 -13.40 8.24
C THR A 40 2.26 -13.63 7.43
N PHE A 41 1.14 -13.22 8.00
CA PHE A 41 -0.16 -13.26 7.37
C PHE A 41 -0.83 -11.94 7.68
N SER A 42 -1.44 -11.31 6.68
CA SER A 42 -2.15 -10.05 6.84
C SER A 42 -3.37 -10.09 5.93
N PRO A 43 -4.56 -10.43 6.46
CA PRO A 43 -5.79 -10.27 5.69
C PRO A 43 -5.98 -8.78 5.35
N ASP A 44 -6.50 -8.52 4.16
CA ASP A 44 -6.73 -7.17 3.67
C ASP A 44 -8.20 -6.74 3.86
N ASP A 45 -8.52 -5.56 3.34
CA ASP A 45 -9.86 -5.00 3.37
C ASP A 45 -10.85 -5.81 2.52
N HIS A 46 -10.44 -6.38 1.39
CA HIS A 46 -11.28 -7.31 0.62
C HIS A 46 -11.74 -8.50 1.46
N TRP A 47 -10.84 -9.06 2.28
CA TRP A 47 -11.22 -10.13 3.19
C TRP A 47 -12.27 -9.66 4.20
N ILE A 48 -12.11 -8.47 4.80
CA ILE A 48 -13.14 -7.89 5.70
C ILE A 48 -14.48 -7.75 4.97
N PHE A 49 -14.48 -7.26 3.73
CA PHE A 49 -15.71 -7.04 2.97
C PHE A 49 -16.53 -8.31 2.80
N GLY A 50 -15.86 -9.41 2.47
CA GLY A 50 -16.50 -10.73 2.42
C GLY A 50 -16.89 -11.24 3.81
N PHE A 51 -15.97 -11.19 4.76
CA PHE A 51 -16.10 -11.79 6.08
C PHE A 51 -17.25 -11.19 6.91
N GLU A 52 -17.37 -9.87 6.91
CA GLU A 52 -18.42 -9.14 7.63
C GLU A 52 -19.61 -8.76 6.75
N SER A 53 -19.59 -9.14 5.46
CA SER A 53 -20.60 -8.75 4.48
C SER A 53 -20.84 -7.23 4.49
N VAL A 54 -19.74 -6.47 4.36
CA VAL A 54 -19.75 -5.01 4.48
C VAL A 54 -20.72 -4.41 3.45
N PRO A 55 -21.73 -3.64 3.88
CA PRO A 55 -22.79 -3.16 2.99
C PRO A 55 -22.38 -1.95 2.15
N SER A 56 -21.33 -1.23 2.55
CA SER A 56 -20.78 -0.12 1.77
C SER A 56 -19.28 0.04 1.97
N THR A 57 -18.50 -0.20 0.90
CA THR A 57 -17.06 0.07 0.89
C THR A 57 -16.80 1.57 0.94
N LEU A 58 -17.68 2.40 0.34
CA LEU A 58 -17.57 3.85 0.44
C LEU A 58 -17.65 4.36 1.88
N ARG A 59 -18.59 3.81 2.66
CA ARG A 59 -18.68 4.13 4.09
C ARG A 59 -17.41 3.66 4.82
N TYR A 60 -16.94 2.46 4.53
CA TYR A 60 -15.70 1.94 5.12
C TYR A 60 -14.51 2.88 4.91
N TYR A 61 -14.32 3.43 3.70
CA TYR A 61 -13.18 4.33 3.46
C TYR A 61 -13.37 5.78 3.93
N ARG A 62 -14.62 6.26 4.04
CA ARG A 62 -14.91 7.68 4.33
C ARG A 62 -15.32 7.97 5.78
N ASP A 63 -15.72 6.96 6.54
CA ASP A 63 -16.16 7.08 7.93
C ASP A 63 -15.17 6.33 8.84
N LYS A 64 -14.18 7.05 9.36
CA LYS A 64 -13.15 6.51 10.27
C LYS A 64 -13.78 5.81 11.47
N ALA A 65 -14.80 6.40 12.09
CA ALA A 65 -15.42 5.82 13.28
C ALA A 65 -16.07 4.47 12.97
N TYR A 66 -16.73 4.36 11.81
CA TYR A 66 -17.25 3.09 11.31
C TYR A 66 -16.14 2.08 11.02
N ARG A 67 -15.07 2.49 10.32
CA ARG A 67 -13.91 1.63 10.00
C ARG A 67 -13.24 1.08 11.26
N ASP A 68 -12.94 1.94 12.22
CA ASP A 68 -12.31 1.55 13.48
C ASP A 68 -13.20 0.61 14.32
N ALA A 69 -14.52 0.84 14.31
CA ALA A 69 -15.47 -0.05 14.98
C ALA A 69 -15.52 -1.43 14.33
N LEU A 70 -15.48 -1.49 12.99
CA LEU A 70 -15.40 -2.74 12.24
C LEU A 70 -14.09 -3.48 12.52
N HIS A 71 -12.96 -2.78 12.52
CA HIS A 71 -11.66 -3.36 12.86
C HIS A 71 -11.65 -3.97 14.26
N ARG A 72 -12.20 -3.28 15.27
CA ARG A 72 -12.38 -3.83 16.62
C ARG A 72 -13.19 -5.12 16.62
N GLN A 73 -14.29 -5.15 15.88
CA GLN A 73 -15.14 -6.34 15.79
C GLN A 73 -14.38 -7.51 15.17
N VAL A 74 -13.70 -7.27 14.04
CA VAL A 74 -12.94 -8.29 13.32
C VAL A 74 -11.74 -8.78 14.14
N ASN A 75 -11.00 -7.87 14.77
CA ASN A 75 -9.86 -8.20 15.62
C ASN A 75 -10.25 -9.05 16.82
N ALA A 76 -11.45 -8.84 17.40
CA ALA A 76 -11.94 -9.72 18.46
C ALA A 76 -12.05 -11.17 17.99
N VAL A 77 -12.53 -11.37 16.76
CA VAL A 77 -12.66 -12.71 16.15
C VAL A 77 -11.30 -13.30 15.78
N THR A 78 -10.40 -12.51 15.20
CA THR A 78 -9.06 -13.01 14.85
C THR A 78 -8.21 -13.29 16.08
N ALA A 79 -8.34 -12.49 17.15
CA ALA A 79 -7.69 -12.76 18.42
C ALA A 79 -8.19 -14.08 19.03
N GLU A 80 -9.50 -14.35 18.97
CA GLU A 80 -10.09 -15.59 19.49
C GLU A 80 -9.60 -16.83 18.71
N HIS A 81 -9.67 -16.80 17.38
CA HIS A 81 -9.47 -18.01 16.57
C HIS A 81 -8.06 -18.15 15.99
N VAL A 82 -7.36 -17.04 15.78
CA VAL A 82 -6.01 -17.02 15.19
C VAL A 82 -4.97 -16.63 16.24
N GLY A 83 -5.35 -16.02 17.36
CA GLY A 83 -4.45 -15.64 18.45
C GLY A 83 -3.70 -14.31 18.25
N THR A 84 -4.09 -13.51 17.26
CA THR A 84 -3.52 -12.17 17.02
C THR A 84 -4.53 -11.24 16.35
N THR A 85 -4.26 -9.94 16.39
CA THR A 85 -5.00 -8.90 15.67
C THR A 85 -4.24 -8.51 14.40
N PHE A 86 -4.96 -8.01 13.39
CA PHE A 86 -4.38 -7.67 12.08
C PHE A 86 -4.72 -6.26 11.60
N PHE A 87 -5.76 -5.64 12.14
CA PHE A 87 -6.25 -4.35 11.68
C PHE A 87 -6.01 -3.25 12.71
N SER A 88 -5.65 -2.05 12.28
CA SER A 88 -5.49 -0.90 13.18
C SER A 88 -6.86 -0.42 13.68
N GLU A 89 -7.06 -0.37 15.00
CA GLU A 89 -8.31 0.10 15.61
C GLU A 89 -8.35 1.63 15.79
N ASP A 90 -7.28 2.31 15.40
CA ASP A 90 -7.16 3.77 15.33
C ASP A 90 -6.54 4.15 13.99
N THR A 91 -7.34 4.08 12.93
CA THR A 91 -6.90 4.39 11.57
C THR A 91 -6.62 5.87 11.38
N TRP A 92 -5.82 6.23 10.39
CA TRP A 92 -5.53 7.61 10.05
C TRP A 92 -6.68 8.26 9.27
N GLU A 93 -6.95 9.54 9.50
CA GLU A 93 -7.89 10.32 8.69
C GLU A 93 -7.25 10.83 7.39
N THR A 94 -5.95 11.10 7.47
CA THR A 94 -5.15 11.62 6.38
C THR A 94 -3.98 10.70 6.09
N GLU A 95 -3.50 10.74 4.84
CA GLU A 95 -2.41 9.88 4.39
C GLU A 95 -1.35 10.72 3.66
N PRO A 96 -0.08 10.26 3.64
CA PRO A 96 0.89 10.77 2.68
C PRO A 96 0.36 10.59 1.25
N LYS A 97 0.81 11.45 0.33
CA LYS A 97 0.54 11.20 -1.10
C LYS A 97 1.17 9.88 -1.51
N ARG A 98 0.68 9.25 -2.58
CA ARG A 98 1.38 8.18 -3.27
C ARG A 98 2.15 8.72 -4.46
N ILE A 99 3.17 8.00 -4.92
CA ILE A 99 4.05 8.46 -6.00
C ILE A 99 3.29 8.71 -7.31
N GLU A 100 2.22 7.97 -7.56
CA GLU A 100 1.34 8.10 -8.73
C GLU A 100 0.60 9.44 -8.74
N ASN A 101 0.31 10.02 -7.57
CA ASN A 101 -0.26 11.36 -7.50
C ASN A 101 0.69 12.41 -8.09
N LEU A 102 1.99 12.12 -8.20
CA LEU A 102 2.96 13.04 -8.82
C LEU A 102 2.70 13.17 -10.31
N PHE A 103 2.14 12.12 -10.90
CA PHE A 103 1.82 12.02 -12.32
C PHE A 103 0.33 12.28 -12.58
N GLY A 104 -0.33 13.02 -11.69
CA GLY A 104 -1.71 13.48 -11.86
C GLY A 104 -2.79 12.46 -11.52
N CYS A 105 -2.44 11.25 -11.07
CA CYS A 105 -3.44 10.28 -10.64
C CYS A 105 -4.16 10.73 -9.37
N GLU A 106 -5.45 10.43 -9.29
CA GLU A 106 -6.26 10.63 -8.10
C GLU A 106 -6.98 9.33 -7.71
N PHE A 107 -7.34 9.21 -6.44
CA PHE A 107 -8.11 8.06 -5.98
C PHE A 107 -9.58 8.19 -6.39
N GLU A 108 -10.06 7.19 -7.10
CA GLU A 108 -11.48 6.98 -7.31
C GLU A 108 -12.03 5.91 -6.35
N TYR A 109 -13.15 6.24 -5.72
CA TYR A 109 -13.84 5.35 -4.78
C TYR A 109 -15.16 4.90 -5.41
N ARG A 110 -15.33 3.59 -5.59
CA ARG A 110 -16.56 2.98 -6.10
C ARG A 110 -17.07 1.94 -5.12
N GLU A 111 -18.39 1.79 -5.07
CA GLU A 111 -19.04 0.80 -4.21
C GLU A 111 -18.66 -0.63 -4.65
N GLY A 112 -18.47 -1.53 -3.69
CA GLY A 112 -18.08 -2.92 -3.95
C GLY A 112 -16.62 -3.12 -4.37
N GLY A 113 -15.77 -2.10 -4.27
CA GLY A 113 -14.34 -2.20 -4.56
C GLY A 113 -13.45 -1.39 -3.63
N THR A 114 -12.14 -1.60 -3.76
CA THR A 114 -11.09 -0.76 -3.17
C THR A 114 -10.92 0.55 -3.94
N PRO A 115 -10.23 1.55 -3.36
CA PRO A 115 -9.88 2.77 -4.07
C PRO A 115 -8.83 2.46 -5.13
N TRP A 116 -9.03 2.97 -6.34
CA TRP A 116 -8.08 2.82 -7.45
C TRP A 116 -7.53 4.19 -7.84
N LEU A 117 -6.25 4.22 -8.21
CA LEU A 117 -5.67 5.39 -8.85
C LEU A 117 -6.09 5.37 -10.32
N VAL A 118 -6.68 6.46 -10.79
CA VAL A 118 -7.08 6.60 -12.19
C VAL A 118 -6.05 7.39 -12.98
N PRO A 119 -5.76 6.99 -14.24
CA PRO A 119 -4.91 7.77 -15.14
C PRO A 119 -5.42 9.20 -15.29
N ALA A 120 -4.49 10.15 -15.38
CA ALA A 120 -4.82 11.56 -15.56
C ALA A 120 -5.25 11.88 -17.00
N THR A 121 -4.67 11.19 -17.98
CA THR A 121 -4.84 11.47 -19.41
C THR A 121 -4.50 10.25 -20.27
N ASP A 122 -5.09 10.19 -21.47
CA ASP A 122 -4.76 9.28 -22.57
C ASP A 122 -4.08 10.01 -23.75
N ASP A 123 -3.65 11.27 -23.55
CA ASP A 123 -2.93 12.08 -24.54
C ASP A 123 -1.42 12.15 -24.22
N PRO A 124 -0.52 11.67 -25.09
CA PRO A 124 0.93 11.77 -24.90
C PRO A 124 1.43 13.21 -24.70
N ALA A 125 0.80 14.20 -25.35
CA ALA A 125 1.22 15.60 -25.24
C ALA A 125 0.87 16.19 -23.87
N GLU A 126 -0.32 15.87 -23.35
CA GLU A 126 -0.71 16.24 -22.00
C GLU A 126 0.16 15.52 -20.96
N PHE A 127 0.46 14.23 -21.18
CA PHE A 127 1.34 13.48 -20.31
C PHE A 127 2.76 14.06 -20.24
N ALA A 128 3.30 14.54 -21.37
CA ALA A 128 4.59 15.25 -21.37
C ALA A 128 4.58 16.50 -20.46
N ALA A 129 3.47 17.25 -20.42
CA ALA A 129 3.32 18.40 -19.53
C ALA A 129 3.18 17.98 -18.05
N ILE A 130 2.55 16.83 -17.78
CA ILE A 130 2.51 16.23 -16.44
C ILE A 130 3.94 15.88 -15.98
N LEU A 131 4.77 15.31 -16.86
CA LEU A 131 6.17 15.03 -16.55
C LEU A 131 6.98 16.30 -16.27
N ASP A 132 6.74 17.39 -16.99
CA ASP A 132 7.37 18.69 -16.72
C ASP A 132 7.08 19.18 -15.29
N GLU A 133 5.82 19.07 -14.83
CA GLU A 133 5.47 19.48 -13.46
C GLU A 133 5.98 18.49 -12.41
N ALA A 134 5.99 17.19 -12.70
CA ALA A 134 6.57 16.17 -11.83
C ALA A 134 8.05 16.42 -11.54
N GLU A 135 8.83 16.78 -12.57
CA GLU A 135 10.25 17.16 -12.43
C GLU A 135 10.42 18.38 -11.53
N ARG A 136 9.58 19.40 -11.74
CA ARG A 136 9.65 20.70 -11.05
C ARG A 136 9.13 20.65 -9.60
N THR A 137 8.33 19.65 -9.27
CA THR A 137 7.73 19.47 -7.95
C THR A 137 8.78 19.21 -6.87
N ASP A 138 8.72 20.02 -5.80
CA ASP A 138 9.45 19.77 -4.55
C ASP A 138 8.76 18.67 -3.74
N LEU A 139 9.33 17.47 -3.78
CA LEU A 139 8.80 16.31 -3.07
C LEU A 139 8.76 16.49 -1.55
N GLY A 140 9.66 17.28 -0.97
CA GLY A 140 9.74 17.43 0.49
C GLY A 140 8.48 18.08 1.08
N THR A 141 7.95 19.07 0.38
CA THR A 141 6.70 19.74 0.77
C THR A 141 5.46 19.01 0.24
N TRP A 142 5.57 18.39 -0.93
CA TRP A 142 4.47 17.73 -1.65
C TRP A 142 4.07 16.36 -1.05
N ALA A 143 5.04 15.53 -0.65
CA ALA A 143 4.81 14.14 -0.23
C ALA A 143 3.90 14.00 0.99
N LEU A 144 3.95 15.00 1.87
CA LEU A 144 3.28 15.00 3.16
C LEU A 144 2.27 16.16 3.18
N PRO A 145 0.99 15.94 2.89
CA PRO A 145 -0.01 17.01 2.94
C PRO A 145 -0.09 17.66 4.33
N ALA A 146 -0.56 18.92 4.39
CA ALA A 146 -0.68 19.66 5.66
C ALA A 146 -1.52 18.91 6.69
N GLY A 147 -2.68 18.38 6.28
CA GLY A 147 -3.54 17.58 7.17
C GLY A 147 -2.84 16.37 7.79
N TYR A 148 -1.98 15.69 7.01
CA TYR A 148 -1.19 14.57 7.51
C TYR A 148 -0.13 14.99 8.52
N ARG A 149 0.55 16.11 8.28
CA ARG A 149 1.53 16.65 9.24
C ARG A 149 0.86 17.09 10.55
N ASP A 150 -0.33 17.69 10.46
CA ASP A 150 -1.09 18.14 11.62
C ASP A 150 -1.63 16.94 12.44
N GLU A 151 -2.17 15.93 11.78
CA GLU A 151 -2.58 14.68 12.41
C GLU A 151 -1.38 13.98 13.06
N TRP A 152 -0.27 13.84 12.34
CA TRP A 152 0.97 13.25 12.84
C TRP A 152 1.48 13.95 14.10
N ALA A 153 1.54 15.28 14.09
CA ALA A 153 1.99 16.06 15.24
C ALA A 153 1.05 15.89 16.45
N THR A 154 -0.26 15.88 16.21
CA THR A 154 -1.27 15.65 17.25
C THR A 154 -1.09 14.29 17.90
N ARG A 155 -1.00 13.23 17.09
CA ARG A 155 -0.80 11.85 17.55
C ARG A 155 0.51 11.67 18.31
N ALA A 156 1.61 12.21 17.78
CA ALA A 156 2.91 12.18 18.42
C ALA A 156 2.90 12.90 19.78
N SER A 157 2.23 14.06 19.87
CA SER A 157 2.11 14.81 21.14
C SER A 157 1.27 14.09 22.19
N ALA A 158 0.33 13.23 21.75
CA ALA A 158 -0.46 12.36 22.62
C ALA A 158 0.31 11.09 23.04
N GLY A 159 1.55 10.90 22.58
CA GLY A 159 2.37 9.74 22.89
C GLY A 159 1.95 8.46 22.16
N GLN A 160 1.23 8.58 21.04
CA GLN A 160 0.89 7.42 20.21
C GLN A 160 2.13 6.85 19.53
N GLU A 161 2.11 5.54 19.26
CA GLU A 161 3.12 4.89 18.45
C GLU A 161 2.96 5.30 16.98
N MET A 162 4.04 5.77 16.37
CA MET A 162 4.03 6.32 15.02
C MET A 162 4.53 5.28 14.01
N PRO A 163 3.85 5.11 12.87
CA PRO A 163 4.23 4.11 11.89
C PRO A 163 5.55 4.50 11.22
N ALA A 164 6.37 3.49 10.92
CA ALA A 164 7.53 3.65 10.04
C ALA A 164 7.05 3.84 8.59
N LEU A 165 7.38 4.98 7.97
CA LEU A 165 7.06 5.25 6.57
C LEU A 165 8.23 4.87 5.65
N GLY A 166 7.94 4.74 4.35
CA GLY A 166 8.95 4.38 3.33
C GLY A 166 9.55 2.99 3.53
N THR A 167 8.72 2.03 3.96
CA THR A 167 9.07 0.62 4.12
C THR A 167 9.10 -0.14 2.79
N GLY A 168 8.47 0.40 1.75
CA GLY A 168 8.43 -0.16 0.42
C GLY A 168 7.65 0.71 -0.56
N SER A 169 7.48 0.22 -1.79
CA SER A 169 6.63 0.85 -2.80
C SER A 169 6.07 -0.18 -3.78
N ARG A 170 5.11 0.24 -4.58
CA ARG A 170 4.75 -0.52 -5.79
C ARG A 170 5.92 -0.49 -6.76
N GLY A 171 6.02 -1.50 -7.60
CA GLY A 171 7.05 -1.56 -8.61
C GLY A 171 6.74 -0.66 -9.82
N PRO A 172 7.76 -0.42 -10.67
CA PRO A 172 7.63 0.45 -11.83
C PRO A 172 6.54 -0.01 -12.79
N ALA A 173 6.40 -1.31 -13.09
CA ALA A 173 5.34 -1.79 -13.97
C ALA A 173 3.94 -1.48 -13.41
N THR A 174 3.73 -1.72 -12.11
CA THR A 174 2.46 -1.43 -11.43
C THR A 174 2.17 0.06 -11.33
N ILE A 175 3.18 0.89 -11.07
CA ILE A 175 3.03 2.34 -11.03
C ILE A 175 2.67 2.85 -12.43
N MET A 176 3.46 2.49 -13.43
CA MET A 176 3.28 2.91 -14.81
C MET A 176 1.87 2.58 -15.34
N THR A 177 1.40 1.36 -15.10
CA THR A 177 0.05 0.91 -15.49
C THR A 177 -1.09 1.45 -14.62
N SER A 178 -0.78 2.19 -13.54
CA SER A 178 -1.76 3.00 -12.82
C SER A 178 -1.79 4.44 -13.32
N VAL A 179 -0.67 4.93 -13.84
CA VAL A 179 -0.51 6.29 -14.36
C VAL A 179 -1.06 6.43 -15.77
N ILE A 180 -0.88 5.39 -16.59
CA ILE A 180 -1.40 5.28 -17.95
C ILE A 180 -2.17 3.95 -18.04
N ASP A 181 -3.30 3.94 -18.74
CA ASP A 181 -4.06 2.70 -18.96
C ASP A 181 -3.15 1.62 -19.58
N PRO A 182 -3.25 0.35 -19.14
CA PRO A 182 -2.44 -0.72 -19.70
C PRO A 182 -2.53 -0.84 -21.23
N ASN A 183 -3.68 -0.59 -21.86
CA ASN A 183 -3.79 -0.69 -23.31
C ASN A 183 -2.99 0.40 -24.02
N ASP A 184 -2.96 1.61 -23.46
CA ASP A 184 -2.30 2.76 -24.05
C ASP A 184 -0.79 2.71 -23.82
N ILE A 185 -0.36 2.37 -22.59
CA ILE A 185 1.07 2.39 -22.26
C ILE A 185 1.88 1.42 -23.11
N PHE A 186 1.32 0.23 -23.41
CA PHE A 186 2.01 -0.73 -24.26
C PHE A 186 2.14 -0.26 -25.70
N LEU A 187 1.18 0.52 -26.21
CA LEU A 187 1.30 1.17 -27.52
C LEU A 187 2.35 2.29 -27.47
N TRP A 188 2.36 3.08 -26.38
CA TRP A 188 3.27 4.21 -26.24
C TRP A 188 4.74 3.80 -26.13
N PHE A 189 5.06 2.60 -25.61
CA PHE A 189 6.43 2.07 -25.67
C PHE A 189 6.96 1.97 -27.11
N TYR A 190 6.07 1.77 -28.11
CA TYR A 190 6.46 1.71 -29.52
C TYR A 190 6.28 3.04 -30.25
N ASP A 191 5.18 3.74 -30.00
CA ASP A 191 4.83 4.96 -30.72
C ASP A 191 5.52 6.21 -30.15
N HIS A 192 5.85 6.20 -28.86
CA HIS A 192 6.42 7.32 -28.11
C HIS A 192 7.58 6.90 -27.18
N PRO A 193 8.60 6.16 -27.66
CA PRO A 193 9.64 5.58 -26.82
C PRO A 193 10.42 6.63 -26.01
N ASP A 194 10.73 7.79 -26.60
CA ASP A 194 11.45 8.87 -25.91
C ASP A 194 10.66 9.43 -24.71
N LEU A 195 9.33 9.55 -24.85
CA LEU A 195 8.45 9.99 -23.77
C LEU A 195 8.41 8.94 -22.64
N MET A 196 8.35 7.66 -23.01
CA MET A 196 8.31 6.56 -22.05
C MET A 196 9.64 6.40 -21.30
N HIS A 197 10.79 6.55 -21.97
CA HIS A 197 12.08 6.60 -21.29
C HIS A 197 12.18 7.77 -20.32
N ARG A 198 11.71 8.96 -20.73
CA ARG A 198 11.66 10.12 -19.83
C ARG A 198 10.78 9.82 -18.61
N PHE A 199 9.62 9.19 -18.80
CA PHE A 199 8.75 8.81 -17.69
C PHE A 199 9.46 7.85 -16.71
N THR A 200 10.11 6.79 -17.20
CA THR A 200 10.76 5.81 -16.31
C THR A 200 11.97 6.41 -15.58
N GLU A 201 12.73 7.29 -16.23
CA GLU A 201 13.82 8.04 -15.58
C GLU A 201 13.33 8.93 -14.45
N ILE A 202 12.26 9.71 -14.70
CA ILE A 202 11.64 10.56 -13.68
C ILE A 202 11.08 9.70 -12.55
N LEU A 203 10.36 8.63 -12.87
CA LEU A 203 9.78 7.71 -11.90
C LEU A 203 10.85 7.11 -11.00
N ALA A 204 11.94 6.59 -11.57
CA ALA A 204 13.04 6.01 -10.81
C ALA A 204 13.65 7.03 -9.83
N ALA A 205 13.98 8.24 -10.31
CA ALA A 205 14.56 9.29 -9.48
C ALA A 205 13.60 9.73 -8.37
N LYS A 206 12.35 10.05 -8.72
CA LYS A 206 11.35 10.57 -7.79
C LYS A 206 10.88 9.53 -6.79
N MET A 207 10.77 8.26 -7.17
CA MET A 207 10.41 7.16 -6.26
C MET A 207 11.47 6.98 -5.16
N VAL A 208 12.75 7.04 -5.51
CA VAL A 208 13.86 6.95 -4.54
C VAL A 208 13.82 8.13 -3.58
N ASP A 209 13.70 9.35 -4.09
CA ASP A 209 13.66 10.56 -3.27
C ASP A 209 12.43 10.61 -2.37
N PHE A 210 11.26 10.26 -2.92
CA PHE A 210 10.01 10.16 -2.18
C PHE A 210 10.12 9.21 -0.99
N ASN A 211 10.67 8.02 -1.19
CA ASN A 211 10.87 7.05 -0.11
C ASN A 211 11.89 7.55 0.93
N ARG A 212 12.97 8.20 0.51
CA ARG A 212 13.94 8.81 1.45
C ARG A 212 13.29 9.89 2.31
N ILE A 213 12.43 10.72 1.73
CA ILE A 213 11.67 11.75 2.45
C ILE A 213 10.76 11.10 3.49
N LEU A 214 9.98 10.09 3.10
CA LEU A 214 9.10 9.36 4.02
C LEU A 214 9.89 8.75 5.19
N ARG A 215 10.99 8.05 4.89
CA ARG A 215 11.84 7.44 5.93
C ARG A 215 12.45 8.47 6.86
N SER A 216 12.94 9.58 6.30
CA SER A 216 13.50 10.68 7.10
C SER A 216 12.44 11.31 8.00
N PHE A 217 11.22 11.50 7.49
CA PHE A 217 10.12 12.10 8.25
C PHE A 217 9.68 11.23 9.43
N SER A 218 9.54 9.92 9.23
CA SER A 218 9.12 9.00 10.28
C SER A 218 10.27 8.48 11.15
N GLY A 219 11.52 8.86 10.87
CA GLY A 219 12.70 8.31 11.55
C GLY A 219 12.96 6.82 11.26
N ASN A 220 12.48 6.29 10.13
CA ASN A 220 12.60 4.87 9.79
C ASN A 220 14.03 4.49 9.39
N THR A 221 14.71 3.75 10.27
CA THR A 221 16.08 3.23 10.08
C THR A 221 16.13 1.71 9.83
N GLU A 222 14.99 1.06 9.63
CA GLU A 222 14.91 -0.40 9.49
C GLU A 222 15.66 -0.92 8.25
N PRO A 223 16.40 -2.04 8.36
CA PRO A 223 17.04 -2.65 7.20
C PRO A 223 15.98 -3.33 6.32
N GLY A 224 16.04 -3.08 5.02
CA GLY A 224 15.12 -3.65 4.05
C GLY A 224 14.16 -2.63 3.45
N TRP A 225 13.69 -2.96 2.25
CA TRP A 225 12.71 -2.19 1.50
C TRP A 225 12.06 -3.15 0.50
N TRP A 226 10.74 -3.24 0.51
CA TRP A 226 10.00 -4.16 -0.37
C TRP A 226 9.49 -3.44 -1.62
N ILE A 227 9.32 -4.21 -2.70
CA ILE A 227 8.71 -3.77 -3.94
C ILE A 227 7.63 -4.76 -4.37
N THR A 228 6.44 -4.26 -4.70
CA THR A 228 5.32 -5.09 -5.22
C THR A 228 5.00 -4.67 -6.66
N ASP A 229 5.51 -5.45 -7.61
CA ASP A 229 5.40 -5.13 -9.04
C ASP A 229 4.38 -6.04 -9.74
N ASP A 230 3.18 -6.12 -9.19
CA ASP A 230 2.10 -7.04 -9.61
C ASP A 230 1.82 -7.05 -11.13
N ASN A 231 1.84 -5.88 -11.78
CA ASN A 231 1.55 -5.78 -13.21
C ASN A 231 2.77 -6.09 -14.10
N CYS A 232 3.91 -6.49 -13.53
CA CYS A 232 5.06 -6.97 -14.30
C CYS A 232 4.69 -8.13 -15.24
N ALA A 233 3.69 -8.94 -14.86
CA ALA A 233 3.21 -10.06 -15.66
C ALA A 233 2.57 -9.64 -17.00
N LEU A 234 2.19 -8.36 -17.14
CA LEU A 234 1.67 -7.80 -18.40
C LEU A 234 2.81 -7.47 -19.39
N PHE A 235 4.05 -7.35 -18.92
CA PHE A 235 5.20 -6.95 -19.73
C PHE A 235 5.86 -8.18 -20.36
N SER A 236 6.26 -8.05 -21.63
CA SER A 236 7.21 -9.01 -22.19
C SER A 236 8.57 -8.88 -21.49
N PRO A 237 9.42 -9.92 -21.47
CA PRO A 237 10.74 -9.82 -20.84
C PRO A 237 11.61 -8.68 -21.37
N GLY A 238 11.49 -8.34 -22.65
CA GLY A 238 12.21 -7.24 -23.27
C GLY A 238 11.73 -5.88 -22.77
N LEU A 239 10.41 -5.66 -22.77
CA LEU A 239 9.81 -4.42 -22.28
C LEU A 239 10.09 -4.23 -20.77
N TYR A 240 10.01 -5.30 -19.98
CA TYR A 240 10.31 -5.23 -18.56
C TYR A 240 11.77 -4.84 -18.32
N ALA A 241 12.72 -5.46 -19.03
CA ALA A 241 14.14 -5.13 -18.88
C ALA A 241 14.51 -3.71 -19.36
N GLU A 242 13.71 -3.12 -20.24
CA GLU A 242 13.95 -1.80 -20.81
C GLU A 242 13.32 -0.67 -19.98
N TYR A 243 12.11 -0.87 -19.45
CA TYR A 243 11.32 0.18 -18.83
C TYR A 243 11.13 0.03 -17.30
N CYS A 244 11.54 -1.10 -16.70
CA CYS A 244 11.40 -1.36 -15.26
C CYS A 244 12.76 -1.59 -14.58
#